data_AF-A0A845GKQ5-F1
#
_entry.id   AF-A0A845GKQ5-F1
#
_cell.length_a   1.000
_cell.length_b   1.000
_cell.length_c   1.000
_cell.angle_alpha   90.00
_cell.angle_beta   90.00
_cell.angle_gamma   90.00
#
_symmetry.space_group_name_H-M   'P 1'
#
loop_
_entity.id
_entity.type
_entity.pdbx_description
1 polymer ?
#
loop_
_entity_poly.entity_id
_entity_poly.type
_entity_poly.pdbx_seq_one_letter_code
_entity_poly.pdbx_strand_id
1 'polypeptide(L)'
;MKMVSGRAFVALFFFALGSSAQAATELVMHKGSSIVASVDGDTMKIVAGDGFDRSYEFDGCKLSSKMRARSGRWFGGLGIYDPAGPSFFRRECKGISRTVVEEAQIHFDDMRFANDWIQRQKKVAGKGGKVAWTNDGLLVAWSVAPNRAQLNVDVWRMCFAGERPRQLSGAVDTAIKVLPGPSGPALHECATVGKDVVDQTRRELEEEWKKYPTSD
;
A
#
# COMPACT_ATOMS: atom_id res chain seq x y z
N MET A 1 -51.82 49.48 35.00
CA MET A 1 -50.51 49.12 34.41
C MET A 1 -50.31 47.61 34.54
N LYS A 2 -50.32 46.85 33.44
CA LYS A 2 -49.91 45.44 33.40
C LYS A 2 -48.80 45.33 32.36
N MET A 3 -47.57 45.06 32.79
CA MET A 3 -46.43 44.76 31.92
C MET A 3 -46.52 43.29 31.49
N VAL A 4 -46.51 43.04 30.18
CA VAL A 4 -46.35 41.71 29.59
C VAL A 4 -44.88 41.56 29.21
N SER A 5 -44.20 40.61 29.85
CA SER A 5 -42.79 40.27 29.63
C SER A 5 -42.68 39.32 28.43
N GLY A 6 -42.04 39.78 27.36
CA GLY A 6 -41.70 38.97 26.19
C GLY A 6 -40.40 38.22 26.42
N ARG A 7 -40.42 36.89 26.24
CA ARG A 7 -39.21 36.05 26.21
C ARG A 7 -38.75 35.89 24.77
N ALA A 8 -37.58 36.46 24.45
CA ALA A 8 -36.88 36.22 23.20
C ALA A 8 -36.19 34.85 23.24
N PHE A 9 -36.53 33.97 22.30
CA PHE A 9 -35.79 32.73 22.04
C PHE A 9 -34.57 33.07 21.18
N VAL A 10 -33.36 32.93 21.74
CA VAL A 10 -32.11 32.99 20.98
C VAL A 10 -31.81 31.57 20.50
N ALA A 11 -32.00 31.31 19.20
CA ALA A 11 -31.57 30.07 18.57
C ALA A 11 -30.06 30.14 18.29
N LEU A 12 -29.28 29.41 19.09
CA LEU A 12 -27.85 29.19 18.87
C LEU A 12 -27.67 28.19 17.72
N PHE A 13 -27.39 28.69 16.52
CA PHE A 13 -26.90 27.89 15.41
C PHE A 13 -25.43 27.54 15.66
N PHE A 14 -25.17 26.33 16.17
CA PHE A 14 -23.84 25.74 16.15
C PHE A 14 -23.52 25.33 14.70
N PHE A 15 -22.77 26.17 14.00
CA PHE A 15 -22.05 25.73 12.80
C PHE A 15 -20.94 24.79 13.25
N ALA A 16 -21.24 23.48 13.23
CA ALA A 16 -20.20 22.46 13.26
C ALA A 16 -19.38 22.61 11.96
N LEU A 17 -18.29 23.35 12.03
CA LEU A 17 -17.23 23.33 11.03
C LEU A 17 -16.66 21.91 11.05
N GLY A 18 -17.24 21.03 10.23
CA GLY A 18 -16.70 19.71 9.96
C GLY A 18 -15.33 19.89 9.32
N SER A 19 -14.28 19.86 10.12
CA SER A 19 -12.93 19.70 9.61
C SER A 19 -12.87 18.30 9.00
N SER A 20 -13.04 18.21 7.68
CA SER A 20 -12.73 16.99 6.94
C SER A 20 -11.22 16.82 7.05
N ALA A 21 -10.76 16.15 8.12
CA ALA A 21 -9.38 15.75 8.25
C ALA A 21 -9.04 14.94 7.00
N GLN A 22 -8.25 15.53 6.11
CA GLN A 22 -7.79 14.85 4.92
C GLN A 22 -7.06 13.59 5.40
N ALA A 23 -7.54 12.42 4.98
CA ALA A 23 -6.96 11.16 5.42
C ALA A 23 -5.46 11.16 5.08
N ALA A 24 -4.63 10.93 6.09
CA ALA A 24 -3.19 10.87 5.90
C ALA A 24 -2.84 9.72 4.94
N THR A 25 -1.78 9.90 4.15
CA THR A 25 -1.27 8.84 3.28
C THR A 25 -0.89 7.61 4.10
N GLU A 26 -1.48 6.46 3.76
CA GLU A 26 -1.30 5.18 4.45
C GLU A 26 -0.01 4.50 3.97
N LEU A 27 1.12 5.04 4.41
CA LEU A 27 2.45 4.48 4.12
C LEU A 27 2.67 3.16 4.86
N VAL A 28 3.54 2.32 4.31
CA VAL A 28 4.01 1.07 4.93
C VAL A 28 5.37 1.31 5.58
N MET A 29 6.28 2.03 4.93
CA MET A 29 7.67 2.19 5.37
C MET A 29 7.93 3.57 5.97
N HIS A 30 8.60 3.60 7.12
CA HIS A 30 9.18 4.83 7.65
C HIS A 30 10.44 5.25 6.89
N LYS A 31 10.71 6.56 6.85
CA LYS A 31 11.94 7.11 6.25
C LYS A 31 13.21 6.40 6.79
N GLY A 32 14.11 6.07 5.88
CA GLY A 32 15.40 5.45 6.18
C GLY A 32 15.33 3.93 6.43
N SER A 33 14.14 3.35 6.50
CA SER A 33 14.00 1.90 6.66
C SER A 33 14.24 1.15 5.36
N SER A 34 14.44 -0.17 5.46
CA SER A 34 14.51 -1.02 4.29
C SER A 34 13.82 -2.36 4.47
N ILE A 35 13.30 -2.88 3.35
CA ILE A 35 12.73 -4.21 3.23
C ILE A 35 13.60 -4.99 2.25
N VAL A 36 13.95 -6.22 2.58
CA VAL A 36 14.62 -7.16 1.69
C VAL A 36 13.74 -8.40 1.59
N ALA A 37 13.16 -8.62 0.41
CA ALA A 37 12.34 -9.79 0.11
C ALA A 37 13.13 -10.76 -0.78
N SER A 38 13.07 -12.05 -0.49
CA SER A 38 13.76 -13.10 -1.24
C SER A 38 12.84 -14.26 -1.58
N VAL A 39 12.76 -14.63 -2.86
CA VAL A 39 11.93 -15.74 -3.38
C VAL A 39 12.70 -16.46 -4.48
N ASP A 40 12.87 -17.78 -4.36
CA ASP A 40 13.58 -18.63 -5.33
C ASP A 40 14.99 -18.14 -5.70
N GLY A 41 15.70 -17.54 -4.74
CA GLY A 41 17.03 -16.95 -4.93
C GLY A 41 17.03 -15.51 -5.47
N ASP A 42 15.92 -15.05 -6.04
CA ASP A 42 15.76 -13.64 -6.44
C ASP A 42 15.57 -12.77 -5.20
N THR A 43 16.19 -11.60 -5.18
CA THR A 43 16.09 -10.65 -4.08
C THR A 43 15.67 -9.27 -4.58
N MET A 44 14.73 -8.65 -3.86
CA MET A 44 14.32 -7.27 -4.02
C MET A 44 14.60 -6.53 -2.72
N LYS A 45 15.42 -5.48 -2.80
CA LYS A 45 15.65 -4.56 -1.68
C LYS A 45 14.99 -3.23 -1.98
N ILE A 46 14.21 -2.75 -1.02
CA ILE A 46 13.45 -1.51 -1.09
C ILE A 46 13.93 -0.63 0.05
N VAL A 47 14.26 0.62 -0.24
CA VAL A 47 14.69 1.60 0.76
C VAL A 47 13.78 2.81 0.69
N ALA A 48 13.26 3.20 1.86
CA ALA A 48 12.47 4.42 2.01
C ALA A 48 13.39 5.63 2.17
N GLY A 49 13.29 6.56 1.23
CA GLY A 49 13.97 7.85 1.28
C GLY A 49 13.13 8.92 1.98
N ASP A 50 13.32 10.16 1.56
CA ASP A 50 12.60 11.31 2.10
C ASP A 50 11.19 11.41 1.49
N GLY A 51 10.18 11.52 2.37
CA GLY A 51 8.79 11.56 1.95
C GLY A 51 8.40 10.34 1.10
N PHE A 52 8.16 10.56 -0.19
CA PHE A 52 7.68 9.55 -1.14
C PHE A 52 8.79 9.00 -2.04
N ASP A 53 10.06 9.29 -1.73
CA ASP A 53 11.17 8.72 -2.47
C ASP A 53 11.38 7.26 -2.08
N ARG A 54 11.58 6.39 -3.08
CA ARG A 54 11.94 4.98 -2.92
C ARG A 54 13.11 4.62 -3.82
N SER A 55 13.96 3.71 -3.35
CA SER A 55 14.93 3.04 -4.21
C SER A 55 14.75 1.53 -4.17
N TYR A 56 14.92 0.91 -5.33
CA TYR A 56 14.71 -0.50 -5.57
C TYR A 56 16.01 -1.10 -6.10
N GLU A 57 16.48 -2.16 -5.48
CA GLU A 57 17.68 -2.87 -5.86
C GLU A 57 17.35 -4.34 -6.16
N PHE A 58 17.71 -4.79 -7.35
CA PHE A 58 17.44 -6.13 -7.86
C PHE A 58 18.58 -6.56 -8.77
N ASP A 59 19.10 -7.78 -8.61
CA ASP A 59 20.15 -8.32 -9.49
C ASP A 59 21.33 -7.34 -9.75
N GLY A 60 21.81 -6.68 -8.67
CA GLY A 60 22.87 -5.67 -8.72
C GLY A 60 22.49 -4.34 -9.39
N CYS A 61 21.28 -4.21 -9.93
CA CYS A 61 20.72 -2.97 -10.45
C CYS A 61 20.07 -2.14 -9.35
N LYS A 62 20.14 -0.82 -9.48
CA LYS A 62 19.45 0.11 -8.59
C LYS A 62 18.67 1.15 -9.39
N LEU A 63 17.39 1.29 -9.09
CA LEU A 63 16.51 2.31 -9.63
C LEU A 63 15.90 3.13 -8.48
N SER A 64 15.52 4.37 -8.77
CA SER A 64 14.83 5.25 -7.83
C SER A 64 13.53 5.75 -8.43
N SER A 65 12.55 5.95 -7.56
CA SER A 65 11.28 6.58 -7.91
C SER A 65 10.96 7.68 -6.91
N LYS A 66 10.43 8.79 -7.44
CA LYS A 66 9.79 9.85 -6.67
C LYS A 66 8.30 9.69 -6.82
N MET A 67 7.70 8.95 -5.89
CA MET A 67 6.30 8.55 -5.96
C MET A 67 5.38 9.72 -5.58
N ARG A 68 4.08 9.53 -5.78
CA ARG A 68 3.04 10.51 -5.47
C ARG A 68 2.02 9.90 -4.52
N ALA A 69 1.55 10.67 -3.55
CA ALA A 69 0.38 10.28 -2.77
C ALA A 69 -0.85 10.13 -3.66
N ARG A 70 -1.67 9.13 -3.39
CA ARG A 70 -2.98 8.99 -4.00
C ARG A 70 -3.92 10.08 -3.48
N SER A 71 -4.71 10.67 -4.37
CA SER A 71 -5.75 11.64 -4.00
C SER A 71 -7.04 10.98 -3.49
N GLY A 72 -7.17 9.66 -3.68
CA GLY A 72 -8.31 8.85 -3.25
C GLY A 72 -7.92 7.38 -3.18
N ARG A 73 -8.77 6.56 -2.53
CA ARG A 73 -8.52 5.13 -2.38
C ARG A 73 -8.57 4.42 -3.74
N TRP A 74 -7.72 3.43 -3.89
CA TRP A 74 -7.67 2.56 -5.07
C TRP A 74 -7.61 1.12 -4.59
N PHE A 75 -8.68 0.35 -4.80
CA PHE A 75 -8.85 -0.98 -4.20
C PHE A 75 -8.62 -0.96 -2.68
N GLY A 76 -9.18 0.05 -2.02
CA GLY A 76 -9.01 0.28 -0.59
C GLY A 76 -7.74 1.00 -0.15
N GLY A 77 -6.66 0.98 -0.94
CA GLY A 77 -5.38 1.56 -0.55
C GLY A 77 -5.30 3.08 -0.73
N LEU A 78 -4.78 3.80 0.28
CA LEU A 78 -4.53 5.25 0.25
C LEU A 78 -3.04 5.59 0.40
N GLY A 79 -2.18 4.85 -0.29
CA GLY A 79 -0.73 5.02 -0.19
C GLY A 79 -0.12 5.93 -1.26
N ILE A 80 1.09 5.57 -1.69
CA ILE A 80 1.86 6.24 -2.72
C ILE A 80 2.04 5.35 -3.95
N TYR A 81 2.20 5.96 -5.12
CA TYR A 81 2.41 5.23 -6.37
C TYR A 81 3.27 6.02 -7.37
N ASP A 82 3.91 5.31 -8.30
CA ASP A 82 4.53 5.86 -9.51
C ASP A 82 4.10 5.00 -10.71
N PRO A 83 3.26 5.52 -11.62
CA PRO A 83 2.77 4.77 -12.77
C PRO A 83 3.76 4.82 -13.96
N ALA A 84 5.07 4.76 -13.69
CA ALA A 84 6.15 5.08 -14.64
C ALA A 84 6.16 6.53 -15.12
N GLY A 85 6.09 7.46 -14.16
CA GLY A 85 6.16 8.90 -14.39
C GLY A 85 7.36 9.31 -15.26
N PRO A 86 7.20 10.36 -16.08
CA PRO A 86 8.20 10.80 -17.02
C PRO A 86 9.47 11.15 -16.25
N SER A 87 10.59 10.62 -16.71
CA SER A 87 11.86 11.01 -16.13
C SER A 87 12.88 11.11 -17.23
N PHE A 88 13.27 12.34 -17.46
CA PHE A 88 14.21 12.76 -18.48
C PHE A 88 15.67 12.39 -18.14
N PHE A 89 15.91 11.77 -16.97
CA PHE A 89 17.26 11.48 -16.45
C PHE A 89 17.40 10.09 -15.80
N ARG A 90 16.54 9.10 -16.12
CA ARG A 90 16.69 7.76 -15.51
C ARG A 90 17.95 7.09 -16.05
N ARG A 91 18.84 6.70 -15.13
CA ARG A 91 19.89 5.73 -15.44
C ARG A 91 19.21 4.40 -15.72
N GLU A 92 19.39 3.90 -16.93
CA GLU A 92 19.01 2.54 -17.27
C GLU A 92 19.89 1.55 -16.49
N CYS A 93 19.32 0.41 -16.11
CA CYS A 93 20.09 -0.73 -15.65
C CYS A 93 19.54 -2.01 -16.27
N LYS A 94 20.40 -2.74 -17.01
CA LYS A 94 20.05 -3.99 -17.70
C LYS A 94 18.79 -3.87 -18.57
N GLY A 95 18.66 -2.80 -19.36
CA GLY A 95 17.47 -2.59 -20.19
C GLY A 95 16.25 -2.06 -19.44
N ILE A 96 16.34 -1.87 -18.11
CA ILE A 96 15.24 -1.37 -17.28
C ILE A 96 15.49 0.10 -16.98
N SER A 97 14.58 0.94 -17.47
CA SER A 97 14.68 2.39 -17.34
C SER A 97 13.56 2.99 -16.51
N ARG A 98 12.44 2.29 -16.26
CA ARG A 98 11.30 2.84 -15.50
C ARG A 98 10.76 1.92 -14.42
N THR A 99 10.05 2.51 -13.47
CA THR A 99 9.42 1.84 -12.32
C THR A 99 7.90 2.04 -12.40
N VAL A 100 7.14 0.96 -12.25
CA VAL A 100 5.70 1.01 -11.93
C VAL A 100 5.56 0.45 -10.54
N VAL A 101 5.35 1.31 -9.55
CA VAL A 101 5.51 0.92 -8.15
C VAL A 101 4.41 1.47 -7.28
N GLU A 102 4.05 0.70 -6.25
CA GLU A 102 3.04 1.04 -5.27
C GLU A 102 3.49 0.69 -3.85
N GLU A 103 3.11 1.53 -2.89
CA GLU A 103 3.21 1.23 -1.47
C GLU A 103 1.93 1.73 -0.79
N ALA A 104 1.21 0.84 -0.12
CA ALA A 104 0.00 1.21 0.60
C ALA A 104 -0.38 0.20 1.69
N GLN A 105 -1.26 0.61 2.60
CA GLN A 105 -1.98 -0.33 3.45
C GLN A 105 -3.28 -0.75 2.76
N ILE A 106 -3.71 -1.99 2.97
CA ILE A 106 -4.99 -2.52 2.48
C ILE A 106 -5.77 -3.13 3.65
N HIS A 107 -7.07 -2.85 3.70
CA HIS A 107 -7.91 -3.16 4.85
C HIS A 107 -8.95 -4.22 4.49
N PHE A 108 -8.88 -5.35 5.19
CA PHE A 108 -9.77 -6.47 5.00
C PHE A 108 -10.71 -6.65 6.19
N ASP A 109 -11.91 -7.13 5.92
CA ASP A 109 -12.89 -7.56 6.91
C ASP A 109 -12.63 -8.97 7.41
N ASP A 110 -12.13 -9.87 6.55
CA ASP A 110 -11.87 -11.25 6.93
C ASP A 110 -10.62 -11.87 6.28
N MET A 111 -10.07 -12.86 6.98
CA MET A 111 -8.82 -13.54 6.65
C MET A 111 -8.91 -14.38 5.37
N ARG A 112 -10.06 -14.97 5.07
CA ARG A 112 -10.25 -15.78 3.87
C ARG A 112 -10.13 -14.90 2.63
N PHE A 113 -10.78 -13.74 2.63
CA PHE A 113 -10.73 -12.79 1.52
C PHE A 113 -9.32 -12.24 1.29
N ALA A 114 -8.58 -11.95 2.37
CA ALA A 114 -7.17 -11.57 2.28
C ALA A 114 -6.31 -12.67 1.63
N ASN A 115 -6.53 -13.94 2.00
CA ASN A 115 -5.80 -15.07 1.40
C ASN A 115 -6.14 -15.23 -0.09
N ASP A 116 -7.41 -15.05 -0.49
CA ASP A 116 -7.82 -15.08 -1.90
C ASP A 116 -7.13 -13.96 -2.70
N TRP A 117 -7.04 -12.75 -2.11
CA TRP A 117 -6.30 -11.63 -2.69
C TRP A 117 -4.80 -11.96 -2.87
N ILE A 118 -4.14 -12.55 -1.87
CA ILE A 118 -2.73 -12.99 -1.96
C ILE A 118 -2.54 -13.99 -3.11
N GLN A 119 -3.41 -15.00 -3.24
CA GLN A 119 -3.30 -15.96 -4.34
C GLN A 119 -3.46 -15.29 -5.70
N ARG A 120 -4.31 -14.26 -5.80
CA ARG A 120 -4.43 -13.47 -7.02
C ARG A 120 -3.20 -12.61 -7.28
N GLN A 121 -2.56 -12.04 -6.28
CA GLN A 121 -1.29 -11.33 -6.46
C GLN A 121 -0.22 -12.24 -7.06
N LYS A 122 -0.14 -13.51 -6.62
CA LYS A 122 0.75 -14.51 -7.24
C LYS A 122 0.43 -14.75 -8.73
N LYS A 123 -0.87 -14.82 -9.08
CA LYS A 123 -1.30 -14.99 -10.47
C LYS A 123 -0.99 -13.75 -11.31
N VAL A 124 -1.24 -12.54 -10.79
CA VAL A 124 -0.99 -11.25 -11.47
C VAL A 124 0.49 -11.01 -11.70
N ALA A 125 1.34 -11.38 -10.73
CA ALA A 125 2.80 -11.31 -10.89
C ALA A 125 3.29 -12.14 -12.09
N GLY A 126 2.54 -13.18 -12.46
CA GLY A 126 2.72 -13.95 -13.69
C GLY A 126 4.01 -14.77 -13.70
N LYS A 127 4.38 -15.27 -14.88
CA LYS A 127 5.58 -16.09 -15.06
C LYS A 127 6.84 -15.24 -14.82
N GLY A 128 7.58 -15.59 -13.76
CA GLY A 128 8.82 -14.91 -13.37
C GLY A 128 8.64 -13.83 -12.32
N GLY A 129 7.40 -13.38 -12.06
CA GLY A 129 7.09 -12.51 -10.93
C GLY A 129 7.29 -13.23 -9.60
N LYS A 130 7.62 -12.47 -8.57
CA LYS A 130 7.89 -12.95 -7.21
C LYS A 130 6.94 -12.29 -6.24
N VAL A 131 6.44 -13.07 -5.29
CA VAL A 131 5.55 -12.60 -4.22
C VAL A 131 5.97 -13.27 -2.92
N ALA A 132 6.30 -12.47 -1.92
CA ALA A 132 6.56 -12.91 -0.56
C ALA A 132 5.59 -12.23 0.39
N TRP A 133 5.19 -12.92 1.46
CA TRP A 133 4.41 -12.30 2.53
C TRP A 133 4.70 -12.95 3.88
N THR A 134 4.48 -12.18 4.95
CA THR A 134 4.67 -12.58 6.34
C THR A 134 3.33 -12.78 7.05
N ASN A 135 3.37 -13.46 8.19
CA ASN A 135 2.22 -13.68 9.07
C ASN A 135 1.66 -12.37 9.63
N ASP A 136 2.50 -11.34 9.77
CA ASP A 136 2.12 -10.01 10.26
C ASP A 136 1.59 -9.08 9.16
N GLY A 137 1.34 -9.62 7.96
CA GLY A 137 0.60 -8.92 6.92
C GLY A 137 1.46 -8.06 6.00
N LEU A 138 2.79 -8.15 6.02
CA LEU A 138 3.62 -7.49 5.02
C LEU A 138 3.66 -8.36 3.76
N LEU A 139 3.35 -7.79 2.60
CA LEU A 139 3.49 -8.42 1.29
C LEU A 139 4.40 -7.58 0.39
N VAL A 140 5.30 -8.24 -0.32
CA VAL A 140 6.13 -7.64 -1.36
C VAL A 140 5.97 -8.47 -2.62
N ALA A 141 5.54 -7.82 -3.70
CA ALA A 141 5.50 -8.41 -5.03
C ALA A 141 6.41 -7.63 -5.97
N TRP A 142 7.12 -8.32 -6.87
CA TRP A 142 7.90 -7.67 -7.91
C TRP A 142 8.03 -8.49 -9.18
N SER A 143 8.24 -7.81 -10.30
CA SER A 143 8.58 -8.44 -11.57
C SER A 143 9.40 -7.50 -12.45
N VAL A 144 10.27 -8.09 -13.26
CA VAL A 144 11.02 -7.36 -14.29
C VAL A 144 10.39 -7.65 -15.64
N ALA A 145 10.05 -6.62 -16.40
CA ALA A 145 9.47 -6.70 -17.73
C ALA A 145 10.38 -6.00 -18.75
N PRO A 146 11.40 -6.70 -19.29
CA PRO A 146 12.38 -6.11 -20.21
C PRO A 146 11.77 -5.52 -21.47
N ASN A 147 10.73 -6.16 -22.03
CA ASN A 147 10.00 -5.68 -23.20
C ASN A 147 9.30 -4.32 -22.97
N ARG A 148 9.13 -3.91 -21.72
CA ARG A 148 8.58 -2.62 -21.32
C ARG A 148 9.61 -1.73 -20.62
N ALA A 149 10.88 -2.16 -20.59
CA ALA A 149 11.97 -1.54 -19.85
C ALA A 149 11.59 -1.23 -18.38
N GLN A 150 10.82 -2.11 -17.75
CA GLN A 150 10.03 -1.78 -16.56
C GLN A 150 10.31 -2.73 -15.39
N LEU A 151 10.49 -2.15 -14.21
CA LEU A 151 10.40 -2.85 -12.93
C LEU A 151 9.03 -2.59 -12.31
N ASN A 152 8.33 -3.64 -11.90
CA ASN A 152 7.12 -3.55 -11.08
C ASN A 152 7.46 -3.91 -9.64
N VAL A 153 7.03 -3.12 -8.66
CA VAL A 153 7.18 -3.44 -7.23
C VAL A 153 5.98 -2.94 -6.46
N ASP A 154 5.32 -3.84 -5.73
CA ASP A 154 4.21 -3.51 -4.85
C ASP A 154 4.55 -3.90 -3.42
N VAL A 155 4.36 -2.95 -2.49
CA VAL A 155 4.54 -3.15 -1.05
C VAL A 155 3.21 -2.90 -0.37
N TRP A 156 2.67 -3.94 0.28
CA TRP A 156 1.39 -3.87 0.95
C TRP A 156 1.50 -4.23 2.41
N ARG A 157 0.84 -3.45 3.27
CA ARG A 157 0.51 -3.87 4.63
C ARG A 157 -0.96 -4.24 4.70
N MET A 158 -1.24 -5.50 5.01
CA MET A 158 -2.59 -6.00 5.23
C MET A 158 -3.02 -5.72 6.66
N CYS A 159 -4.22 -5.16 6.81
CA CYS A 159 -4.78 -4.70 8.07
C CYS A 159 -6.20 -5.25 8.27
N PHE A 160 -6.54 -5.59 9.50
CA PHE A 160 -7.84 -6.11 9.91
C PHE A 160 -8.32 -5.31 11.12
N ALA A 161 -9.37 -4.52 10.94
CA ALA A 161 -9.88 -3.62 11.98
C ALA A 161 -8.81 -2.72 12.63
N GLY A 162 -7.83 -2.27 11.85
CA GLY A 162 -6.72 -1.43 12.33
C GLY A 162 -5.57 -2.21 12.98
N GLU A 163 -5.59 -3.54 12.97
CA GLU A 163 -4.52 -4.39 13.49
C GLU A 163 -3.84 -5.23 12.40
N ARG A 164 -2.60 -5.65 12.66
CA ARG A 164 -1.90 -6.62 11.81
C ARG A 164 -2.48 -8.02 12.04
N PRO A 165 -2.57 -8.87 11.00
CA PRO A 165 -2.86 -10.27 11.21
C PRO A 165 -1.75 -10.92 12.05
N ARG A 166 -2.06 -12.07 12.66
CA ARG A 166 -1.06 -12.88 13.37
C ARG A 166 -0.63 -14.12 12.61
N GLN A 167 -1.42 -14.50 11.61
CA GLN A 167 -1.21 -15.67 10.80
C GLN A 167 -1.87 -15.49 9.45
N LEU A 168 -1.12 -15.80 8.38
CA LEU A 168 -1.61 -15.81 7.01
C LEU A 168 -1.23 -17.13 6.35
N SER A 169 -2.11 -17.65 5.51
CA SER A 169 -1.88 -18.95 4.87
C SER A 169 -0.69 -18.85 3.91
N GLY A 170 0.25 -19.79 4.01
CA GLY A 170 1.44 -19.84 3.17
C GLY A 170 2.47 -18.73 3.41
N ALA A 171 2.33 -17.95 4.48
CA ALA A 171 3.30 -16.92 4.84
C ALA A 171 4.67 -17.54 5.19
N VAL A 172 5.73 -16.83 4.83
CA VAL A 172 7.11 -17.22 5.11
C VAL A 172 7.85 -16.02 5.69
N ASP A 173 7.85 -15.90 7.01
CA ASP A 173 8.40 -14.72 7.71
C ASP A 173 9.89 -14.49 7.42
N THR A 174 10.63 -15.58 7.17
CA THR A 174 12.05 -15.50 6.82
C THR A 174 12.31 -15.02 5.39
N ALA A 175 11.29 -14.99 4.52
CA ALA A 175 11.41 -14.49 3.16
C ALA A 175 11.46 -12.96 3.10
N ILE A 176 11.06 -12.26 4.17
CA ILE A 176 11.10 -10.80 4.22
C ILE A 176 11.86 -10.36 5.48
N LYS A 177 13.02 -9.73 5.27
CA LYS A 177 13.77 -9.05 6.31
C LYS A 177 13.46 -7.57 6.30
N VAL A 178 13.19 -7.02 7.48
CA VAL A 178 12.89 -5.61 7.65
C VAL A 178 13.95 -4.99 8.55
N LEU A 179 14.54 -3.89 8.11
CA LEU A 179 15.59 -3.19 8.82
C LEU A 179 15.10 -1.78 9.21
N PRO A 180 15.19 -1.40 10.49
CA PRO A 180 14.78 -0.09 10.95
C PRO A 180 15.66 1.01 10.34
N GLY A 181 15.06 2.19 10.20
CA GLY A 181 15.80 3.41 9.91
C GLY A 181 16.44 4.00 11.17
N PRO A 182 17.21 5.08 11.05
CA PRO A 182 17.86 5.74 12.19
C PRO A 182 16.88 6.28 13.25
N SER A 183 15.63 6.54 12.84
CA SER A 183 14.66 7.29 13.63
C SER A 183 13.57 6.45 14.29
N GLY A 184 13.68 5.11 14.24
CA GLY A 184 12.76 4.22 14.96
C GLY A 184 12.26 3.03 14.12
N PRO A 185 10.99 2.62 14.29
CA PRO A 185 10.48 1.41 13.66
C PRO A 185 10.57 1.49 12.15
N ALA A 186 10.74 0.33 11.51
CA ALA A 186 10.87 0.27 10.05
C ALA A 186 9.56 0.51 9.31
N LEU A 187 8.45 0.06 9.90
CA LEU A 187 7.14 0.01 9.29
C LEU A 187 6.12 0.77 10.12
N HIS A 188 5.21 1.44 9.46
CA HIS A 188 4.04 2.03 10.11
C HIS A 188 3.10 0.92 10.61
N GLU A 189 2.43 1.19 11.73
CA GLU A 189 1.31 0.37 12.18
C GLU A 189 0.10 0.55 11.25
N CYS A 190 -0.84 -0.38 11.36
CA CYS A 190 -2.09 -0.32 10.61
C CYS A 190 -2.89 0.94 10.96
N ALA A 191 -3.32 1.66 9.92
CA ALA A 191 -4.22 2.77 10.07
C ALA A 191 -5.61 2.28 10.49
N THR A 192 -6.25 2.97 11.42
CA THR A 192 -7.66 2.71 11.74
C THR A 192 -8.54 3.37 10.67
N VAL A 193 -9.37 2.58 10.02
CA VAL A 193 -10.31 3.04 8.99
C VAL A 193 -11.74 2.68 9.35
N GLY A 194 -12.71 3.41 8.78
CA GLY A 194 -14.12 3.12 8.93
C GLY A 194 -14.53 1.83 8.19
N LYS A 195 -15.66 1.25 8.62
CA LYS A 195 -16.22 0.04 7.98
C LYS A 195 -16.54 0.26 6.50
N ASP A 196 -16.90 1.48 6.12
CA ASP A 196 -17.15 1.89 4.74
C ASP A 196 -15.92 1.65 3.83
N VAL A 197 -14.71 1.90 4.33
CA VAL A 197 -13.45 1.65 3.60
C VAL A 197 -13.25 0.16 3.37
N VAL A 198 -13.50 -0.65 4.39
CA VAL A 198 -13.35 -2.11 4.30
C VAL A 198 -14.36 -2.69 3.32
N ASP A 199 -15.63 -2.28 3.41
CA ASP A 199 -16.70 -2.70 2.51
C ASP A 199 -16.45 -2.25 1.06
N GLN A 200 -15.92 -1.04 0.87
CA GLN A 200 -15.47 -0.55 -0.43
C GLN A 200 -14.33 -1.39 -0.99
N THR A 201 -13.33 -1.71 -0.17
CA THR A 201 -12.17 -2.52 -0.56
C THR A 201 -12.61 -3.88 -1.12
N ARG A 202 -13.48 -4.59 -0.37
CA ARG A 202 -14.04 -5.86 -0.82
C ARG A 202 -14.76 -5.72 -2.16
N ARG A 203 -15.70 -4.77 -2.25
CA ARG A 203 -16.53 -4.59 -3.44
C ARG A 203 -15.67 -4.31 -4.68
N GLU A 204 -14.73 -3.38 -4.59
CA GLU A 204 -13.85 -3.01 -5.71
C GLU A 204 -13.00 -4.19 -6.18
N LEU A 205 -12.43 -4.96 -5.23
CA LEU A 205 -11.64 -6.15 -5.56
C LEU A 205 -12.51 -7.24 -6.21
N GLU A 206 -13.68 -7.54 -5.66
CA GLU A 206 -14.60 -8.52 -6.22
C GLU A 206 -15.08 -8.12 -7.64
N GLU A 207 -15.35 -6.84 -7.87
CA GLU A 207 -15.68 -6.31 -9.19
C GLU A 207 -14.51 -6.47 -10.18
N GLU A 208 -13.29 -6.19 -9.75
CA GLU A 208 -12.09 -6.38 -10.57
C GLU A 208 -11.87 -7.86 -10.90
N TRP A 209 -12.07 -8.73 -9.92
CA TRP A 209 -11.91 -10.18 -10.07
C TRP A 209 -12.91 -10.80 -11.05
N LYS A 210 -14.09 -10.18 -11.24
CA LYS A 210 -15.05 -10.58 -12.28
C LYS A 210 -14.56 -10.27 -13.69
N LYS A 211 -13.76 -9.21 -13.87
CA LYS A 211 -13.19 -8.87 -15.19
C LYS A 211 -12.08 -9.83 -15.60
N TYR A 212 -11.37 -10.36 -14.62
CA TYR A 212 -10.26 -11.30 -14.79
C TYR A 212 -10.49 -12.55 -13.95
N PRO A 213 -11.44 -13.41 -14.36
CA PRO A 213 -11.69 -14.66 -13.66
C PRO A 213 -10.43 -15.51 -13.74
N THR A 214 -10.00 -16.03 -12.60
CA THR A 214 -8.89 -16.96 -12.61
C THR A 214 -9.44 -18.31 -13.06
N SER A 215 -8.91 -18.86 -14.15
CA SER A 215 -9.16 -20.28 -14.46
C SER A 215 -8.61 -21.11 -13.29
N ASP A 216 -9.48 -21.91 -12.69
CA ASP A 216 -9.09 -22.93 -11.71
C ASP A 216 -8.35 -24.08 -12.40
#